data_AF-A0A1E7ETV1-F1
#
_entry.id   AF-A0A1E7ETV1-F1
#
_cell.length_a   1.000
_cell.length_b   1.000
_cell.length_c   1.000
_cell.angle_alpha   90.00
_cell.angle_beta   90.00
_cell.angle_gamma   90.00
#
_symmetry.space_group_name_H-M   'P 1'
#
loop_
_entity.id
_entity.type
_entity.pdbx_description
1 polymer ?
#
loop_
_entity_poly.entity_id
_entity_poly.type
_entity_poly.pdbx_seq_one_letter_code
_entity_poly.pdbx_strand_id
1 'polypeptide(L)'
;MIMGDEARQGHGHDCFGLGLCMLHLFTGHAPYEELLDGVTCPVNLKRELRRIWENEEETQYTVVRSIVLADVYKDEFGDIIEGEPDETLYDTLYKYLVLFGIPNDSSLLLNSKVMMAVKNNLSSESRQKKSGRGRNRKLPCDTMQFISDQNKFSLSHGNNLYVAHGRTSLQAIDGGMDLLLSLVKFNPQSRASALDVLNSSFMESLRESPYGDNSYKDEDEVLSFTAFST
;
A
#
# COMPACT_ATOMS: atom_id res chain seq x y z
N MET A 1 -3.41 7.62 -4.66
CA MET A 1 -4.72 6.92 -4.54
C MET A 1 -5.55 7.45 -3.37
N ILE A 2 -5.17 7.25 -2.10
CA ILE A 2 -6.00 7.66 -0.95
C ILE A 2 -6.04 9.17 -0.72
N MET A 3 -4.89 9.85 -0.86
CA MET A 3 -4.76 11.29 -0.63
C MET A 3 -5.05 12.13 -1.89
N GLY A 4 -5.31 11.49 -3.03
CA GLY A 4 -5.48 12.20 -4.31
C GLY A 4 -4.29 13.11 -4.62
N ASP A 5 -4.60 14.35 -5.00
CA ASP A 5 -3.67 15.40 -5.42
C ASP A 5 -2.87 16.00 -4.24
N GLU A 6 -3.27 15.72 -3.00
CA GLU A 6 -2.50 16.10 -1.80
C GLU A 6 -1.29 15.19 -1.57
N ALA A 7 -1.19 14.07 -2.29
CA ALA A 7 -0.03 13.19 -2.22
C ALA A 7 1.23 13.94 -2.68
N ARG A 8 2.14 14.22 -1.75
CA ARG A 8 3.43 14.84 -2.06
C ARG A 8 4.47 13.78 -2.35
N GLN A 9 5.15 13.90 -3.50
CA GLN A 9 6.34 13.12 -3.78
C GLN A 9 7.46 13.58 -2.84
N GLY A 10 7.95 12.67 -2.00
CA GLY A 10 9.11 12.88 -1.13
C GLY A 10 10.21 11.87 -1.42
N HIS A 11 11.33 11.98 -0.71
CA HIS A 11 12.49 11.08 -0.89
C HIS A 11 12.16 9.58 -0.69
N GLY A 12 11.10 9.26 0.07
CA GLY A 12 10.63 7.88 0.26
C GLY A 12 9.78 7.31 -0.89
N HIS A 13 9.60 8.02 -1.99
CA HIS A 13 8.80 7.51 -3.12
C HIS A 13 9.49 6.33 -3.82
N ASP A 14 10.79 6.44 -4.11
CA ASP A 14 11.56 5.35 -4.74
C ASP A 14 11.70 4.14 -3.81
N CYS A 15 11.69 4.39 -2.51
CA CYS A 15 11.72 3.38 -1.46
C CYS A 15 10.43 2.53 -1.41
N PHE A 16 9.31 3.01 -1.95
CA PHE A 16 8.10 2.21 -2.06
C PHE A 16 8.28 1.02 -3.00
N GLY A 17 8.85 1.27 -4.19
CA GLY A 17 9.19 0.21 -5.14
C GLY A 17 10.19 -0.77 -4.55
N LEU A 18 11.18 -0.27 -3.80
CA LEU A 18 12.12 -1.11 -3.06
C LEU A 18 11.41 -2.04 -2.05
N GLY A 19 10.41 -1.55 -1.32
CA GLY A 19 9.61 -2.37 -0.40
C GLY A 19 8.85 -3.49 -1.12
N LEU A 20 8.28 -3.20 -2.29
CA LEU A 20 7.61 -4.22 -3.10
C LEU A 20 8.59 -5.24 -3.69
N CYS A 21 9.78 -4.80 -4.12
CA CYS A 21 10.87 -5.68 -4.53
C CYS A 21 11.35 -6.56 -3.37
N MET A 22 11.50 -5.99 -2.18
CA MET A 22 11.84 -6.74 -0.97
C MET A 22 10.79 -7.81 -0.72
N LEU A 23 9.51 -7.48 -0.73
CA LEU A 23 8.43 -8.47 -0.58
C LEU A 23 8.54 -9.59 -1.62
N HIS A 24 8.74 -9.25 -2.90
CA HIS A 24 8.93 -10.24 -3.96
C HIS A 24 10.12 -11.18 -3.69
N LEU A 25 11.27 -10.65 -3.25
CA LEU A 25 12.44 -11.46 -2.91
C LEU A 25 12.15 -12.43 -1.77
N PHE A 26 11.41 -11.99 -0.75
CA PHE A 26 11.08 -12.82 0.42
C PHE A 26 9.97 -13.84 0.14
N THR A 27 9.02 -13.54 -0.74
CA THR A 27 8.05 -14.56 -1.19
C THR A 27 8.70 -15.61 -2.10
N GLY A 28 9.77 -15.24 -2.81
CA GLY A 28 10.55 -16.13 -3.67
C GLY A 28 9.74 -16.69 -4.85
N HIS A 29 8.68 -15.99 -5.27
CA HIS A 29 7.75 -16.48 -6.28
C HIS A 29 7.47 -15.45 -7.38
N ALA A 30 6.62 -14.46 -7.08
CA ALA A 30 6.17 -13.45 -8.02
C ALA A 30 5.90 -12.13 -7.30
N PRO A 31 5.84 -11.00 -8.04
CA PRO A 31 5.34 -9.73 -7.52
C PRO A 31 3.95 -9.88 -6.90
N TYR A 32 3.58 -8.96 -5.99
CA TYR A 32 2.31 -9.08 -5.28
C TYR A 32 1.11 -8.98 -6.22
N GLU A 33 1.22 -8.25 -7.33
CA GLU A 33 0.16 -8.11 -8.34
C GLU A 33 -0.24 -9.46 -8.92
N GLU A 34 0.73 -10.31 -9.25
CA GLU A 34 0.55 -11.67 -9.76
C GLU A 34 0.12 -12.63 -8.66
N LEU A 35 0.70 -12.50 -7.47
CA LEU A 35 0.31 -13.32 -6.31
C LEU A 35 -1.16 -13.10 -5.92
N LEU A 36 -1.65 -11.87 -6.11
CA LEU A 36 -3.03 -11.45 -5.86
C LEU A 36 -3.83 -11.30 -7.16
N ASP A 37 -3.46 -11.97 -8.25
CA ASP A 37 -4.13 -11.79 -9.56
C ASP A 37 -5.66 -11.96 -9.47
N GLY A 38 -6.12 -12.98 -8.75
CA GLY A 38 -7.55 -13.25 -8.53
C GLY A 38 -8.26 -12.36 -7.49
N VAL A 39 -7.59 -11.35 -6.92
CA VAL A 39 -8.17 -10.44 -5.92
C VAL A 39 -8.64 -9.16 -6.60
N THR A 40 -9.96 -8.95 -6.67
CA THR A 40 -10.58 -7.78 -7.31
C THR A 40 -11.37 -6.94 -6.31
N CYS A 41 -11.44 -5.63 -6.56
CA CYS A 41 -12.13 -4.70 -5.68
C CYS A 41 -13.63 -5.01 -5.62
N PRO A 42 -14.21 -5.18 -4.41
CA PRO A 42 -15.59 -5.60 -4.27
C PRO A 42 -16.56 -4.51 -4.75
N VAL A 43 -17.71 -4.93 -5.26
CA VAL A 43 -18.60 -4.09 -6.07
C VAL A 43 -19.06 -2.82 -5.38
N ASN A 44 -19.39 -2.86 -4.08
CA ASN A 44 -19.88 -1.66 -3.40
C ASN A 44 -18.74 -0.69 -3.11
N LEU A 45 -17.57 -1.18 -2.68
CA LEU A 45 -16.39 -0.34 -2.55
C LEU A 45 -16.01 0.30 -3.89
N LYS A 46 -15.93 -0.50 -4.96
CA LYS A 46 -15.63 -0.01 -6.33
C LYS A 46 -16.60 1.11 -6.71
N ARG A 47 -17.91 0.91 -6.53
CA ARG A 47 -18.92 1.95 -6.79
C ARG A 47 -18.70 3.25 -6.00
N GLU A 48 -18.36 3.16 -4.71
CA GLU A 48 -18.09 4.37 -3.92
C GLU A 48 -16.79 5.06 -4.36
N LEU A 49 -15.76 4.30 -4.73
CA LEU A 49 -14.51 4.85 -5.27
C LEU A 49 -14.75 5.55 -6.62
N ARG A 50 -15.56 4.97 -7.52
CA ARG A 50 -15.96 5.61 -8.79
C ARG A 50 -16.57 6.99 -8.55
N ARG A 51 -17.51 7.09 -7.60
CA ARG A 51 -18.14 8.36 -7.20
C ARG A 51 -17.17 9.41 -6.65
N ILE A 52 -15.99 9.00 -6.18
CA ILE A 52 -14.98 9.91 -5.64
C ILE A 52 -13.98 10.27 -6.74
N TRP A 53 -13.42 9.28 -7.43
CA TRP A 53 -12.31 9.46 -8.37
C TRP A 53 -12.77 9.93 -9.75
N GLU A 54 -13.96 9.55 -10.22
CA GLU A 54 -14.45 9.94 -11.54
C GLU A 54 -15.28 11.23 -11.50
N ASN A 55 -15.62 11.73 -10.30
CA ASN A 55 -16.43 12.93 -10.14
C ASN A 55 -15.64 14.19 -10.54
N GLU A 56 -16.11 14.91 -11.55
CA GLU A 56 -15.48 16.13 -12.07
C GLU A 56 -15.56 17.32 -11.11
N GLU A 57 -16.59 17.37 -10.26
CA GLU A 57 -16.74 18.40 -9.22
C GLU A 57 -15.71 18.23 -8.08
N GLU A 58 -15.13 17.03 -7.96
CA GLU A 58 -14.13 16.75 -6.94
C GLU A 58 -12.74 17.21 -7.42
N THR A 59 -12.19 18.22 -6.76
CA THR A 59 -10.88 18.77 -7.09
C THR A 59 -9.72 18.06 -6.40
N GLN A 60 -9.98 17.21 -5.39
CA GLN A 60 -8.93 16.53 -4.65
C GLN A 60 -8.33 15.33 -5.40
N TYR A 61 -8.95 14.83 -6.48
CA TYR A 61 -8.52 13.59 -7.16
C TYR A 61 -8.33 13.78 -8.66
N THR A 62 -7.94 14.98 -9.12
CA THR A 62 -7.82 15.30 -10.56
C THR A 62 -6.81 14.40 -11.26
N VAL A 63 -5.67 14.11 -10.64
CA VAL A 63 -4.62 13.24 -11.22
C VAL A 63 -5.06 11.79 -11.26
N VAL A 64 -5.76 11.34 -10.21
CA VAL A 64 -6.33 9.97 -10.20
C VAL A 64 -7.38 9.84 -11.28
N ARG A 65 -8.26 10.84 -11.41
CA ARG A 65 -9.30 10.90 -12.45
C ARG A 65 -8.71 10.83 -13.85
N SER A 66 -7.65 11.60 -14.12
CA SER A 66 -7.03 11.61 -15.45
C SER A 66 -6.42 10.26 -15.84
N ILE A 67 -6.00 9.45 -14.86
CA ILE A 67 -5.49 8.09 -15.12
C ILE A 67 -6.66 7.13 -15.36
N VAL A 68 -7.69 7.15 -14.49
CA VAL A 68 -8.88 6.28 -14.63
C VAL A 68 -9.61 6.53 -15.96
N LEU A 69 -9.69 7.78 -16.39
CA LEU A 69 -10.41 8.20 -17.59
C LEU A 69 -9.48 8.47 -18.78
N ALA A 70 -8.24 7.97 -18.75
CA ALA A 70 -7.24 8.27 -19.79
C ALA A 70 -7.71 7.87 -21.20
N ASP A 71 -8.42 6.74 -21.30
CA ASP A 71 -8.95 6.20 -22.55
C ASP A 71 -10.44 6.50 -22.75
N VAL A 72 -11.05 7.36 -21.93
CA VAL A 72 -12.48 7.72 -22.03
C VAL A 72 -12.63 9.03 -22.79
N TYR A 73 -13.22 8.96 -23.97
CA TYR A 73 -13.51 10.11 -24.83
C TYR A 73 -14.97 10.53 -24.65
N LYS A 74 -15.18 11.83 -24.42
CA LYS A 74 -16.51 12.43 -24.28
C LYS A 74 -16.76 13.42 -25.42
N ASP A 75 -18.02 13.57 -25.83
CA ASP A 75 -18.43 14.62 -26.76
C ASP A 75 -18.58 15.99 -26.09
N GLU A 76 -19.03 16.99 -26.87
CA GLU A 76 -19.28 18.35 -26.39
C GLU A 76 -20.39 18.45 -25.32
N PHE A 77 -21.24 17.42 -25.20
CA PHE A 77 -22.32 17.33 -24.23
C PHE A 77 -21.92 16.53 -22.98
N GLY A 78 -20.72 15.95 -22.96
CA GLY A 78 -20.20 15.14 -21.86
C GLY A 78 -20.59 13.66 -21.92
N ASP A 79 -21.22 13.21 -23.01
CA ASP A 79 -21.59 11.82 -23.22
C ASP A 79 -20.37 11.02 -23.69
N ILE A 80 -20.20 9.80 -23.14
CA ILE A 80 -19.08 8.92 -23.49
C ILE A 80 -19.30 8.41 -24.92
N ILE A 81 -18.36 8.73 -25.81
CA ILE A 81 -18.38 8.33 -27.22
C ILE A 81 -17.49 7.13 -27.51
N GLU A 82 -16.40 6.97 -26.75
CA GLU A 82 -15.45 5.87 -26.91
C GLU A 82 -14.70 5.59 -25.60
N GLY A 83 -14.40 4.32 -25.36
CA GLY A 83 -13.62 3.85 -24.22
C GLY A 83 -14.43 3.57 -22.95
N GLU A 84 -13.76 2.96 -21.98
CA GLU A 84 -14.32 2.60 -20.67
C GLU A 84 -13.31 2.98 -19.57
N PRO A 85 -13.77 3.36 -18.37
CA PRO A 85 -12.87 3.67 -17.26
C PRO A 85 -11.95 2.48 -16.91
N ASP A 86 -10.66 2.75 -16.71
CA ASP A 86 -9.70 1.72 -16.30
C ASP A 86 -10.00 1.26 -14.85
N GLU A 87 -10.22 -0.04 -14.69
CA GLU A 87 -10.52 -0.63 -13.39
C GLU A 87 -9.29 -0.89 -12.50
N THR A 88 -8.08 -0.81 -13.08
CA THR A 88 -6.82 -1.22 -12.47
C THR A 88 -6.59 -0.55 -11.12
N LEU A 89 -6.78 0.77 -11.02
CA LEU A 89 -6.52 1.50 -9.78
C LEU A 89 -7.42 1.09 -8.61
N TYR A 90 -8.67 0.68 -8.88
CA TYR A 90 -9.56 0.19 -7.84
C TYR A 90 -9.05 -1.14 -7.27
N ASP A 91 -8.64 -2.04 -8.16
CA ASP A 91 -8.13 -3.35 -7.81
C ASP A 91 -6.75 -3.22 -7.14
N THR A 92 -5.87 -2.34 -7.61
CA THR A 92 -4.58 -2.05 -6.96
C THR A 92 -4.75 -1.56 -5.53
N LEU A 93 -5.63 -0.58 -5.28
CA LEU A 93 -5.90 -0.12 -3.92
C LEU A 93 -6.42 -1.26 -3.04
N TYR A 94 -7.34 -2.07 -3.57
CA TYR A 94 -7.93 -3.17 -2.81
C TYR A 94 -6.91 -4.28 -2.50
N LYS A 95 -6.13 -4.73 -3.48
CA LYS A 95 -5.03 -5.69 -3.29
C LYS A 95 -4.07 -5.21 -2.21
N TYR A 96 -3.74 -3.92 -2.21
CA TYR A 96 -2.86 -3.31 -1.22
C TYR A 96 -3.47 -3.30 0.19
N LEU A 97 -4.77 -3.03 0.33
CA LEU A 97 -5.50 -3.13 1.59
C LEU A 97 -5.63 -4.59 2.09
N VAL A 98 -5.77 -5.56 1.18
CA VAL A 98 -5.79 -6.98 1.52
C VAL A 98 -4.43 -7.42 2.06
N LEU A 99 -3.36 -7.04 1.38
CA LEU A 99 -2.00 -7.45 1.70
C LEU A 99 -1.47 -6.80 2.99
N PHE A 100 -1.62 -5.48 3.14
CA PHE A 100 -1.05 -4.73 4.27
C PHE A 100 -2.06 -4.35 5.36
N GLY A 101 -3.35 -4.60 5.12
CA GLY A 101 -4.43 -4.19 6.03
C GLY A 101 -4.90 -2.76 5.80
N ILE A 102 -5.99 -2.40 6.48
CA ILE A 102 -6.52 -1.03 6.48
C ILE A 102 -5.62 -0.17 7.38
N PRO A 103 -5.06 0.94 6.88
CA PRO A 103 -4.17 1.78 7.69
C PRO A 103 -4.92 2.44 8.84
N ASN A 104 -4.28 2.45 10.01
CA ASN A 104 -4.76 3.13 11.22
C ASN A 104 -4.18 4.55 11.38
N ASP A 105 -3.49 5.06 10.36
CA ASP A 105 -2.85 6.37 10.38
C ASP A 105 -3.91 7.50 10.39
N SER A 106 -3.96 8.26 11.48
CA SER A 106 -4.91 9.37 11.64
C SER A 106 -4.76 10.43 10.55
N SER A 107 -3.55 10.64 10.00
CA SER A 107 -3.32 11.61 8.92
C SER A 107 -4.07 11.25 7.64
N LEU A 108 -4.20 9.96 7.33
CA LEU A 108 -4.99 9.47 6.19
C LEU A 108 -6.50 9.51 6.47
N LEU A 109 -6.88 9.48 7.75
CA LEU A 109 -8.27 9.32 8.16
C LEU A 109 -9.04 10.62 8.30
N LEU A 110 -8.38 11.74 8.67
CA LEU A 110 -9.11 12.94 9.07
C LEU A 110 -9.92 13.56 7.92
N ASN A 111 -9.50 13.44 6.65
CA ASN A 111 -10.14 14.13 5.52
C ASN A 111 -10.31 13.29 4.24
N SER A 112 -9.89 12.03 4.20
CA SER A 112 -9.98 11.24 2.96
C SER A 112 -11.37 10.62 2.77
N LYS A 113 -12.09 11.08 1.73
CA LYS A 113 -13.32 10.44 1.23
C LYS A 113 -13.10 8.96 0.89
N VAL A 114 -11.92 8.63 0.35
CA VAL A 114 -11.50 7.26 0.05
C VAL A 114 -11.41 6.42 1.32
N MET A 115 -10.75 6.91 2.38
CA MET A 115 -10.67 6.15 3.65
C MET A 115 -12.03 5.96 4.32
N MET A 116 -12.92 6.95 4.21
CA MET A 116 -14.30 6.79 4.68
C MET A 116 -15.03 5.69 3.90
N ALA A 117 -14.90 5.66 2.56
CA ALA A 117 -15.47 4.60 1.73
C ALA A 117 -14.91 3.21 2.09
N VAL A 118 -13.59 3.11 2.30
CA VAL A 118 -12.92 1.88 2.75
C VAL A 118 -13.49 1.41 4.09
N LYS A 119 -13.56 2.28 5.11
CA LYS A 119 -14.09 1.91 6.43
C LYS A 119 -15.56 1.52 6.41
N ASN A 120 -16.38 2.18 5.60
CA ASN A 120 -17.81 1.93 5.53
C ASN A 120 -18.16 0.61 4.84
N ASN A 121 -17.31 0.14 3.91
CA ASN A 121 -17.53 -1.08 3.13
C ASN A 121 -16.75 -2.28 3.69
N LEU A 122 -15.53 -2.07 4.18
CA LEU A 122 -14.61 -3.16 4.56
C LEU A 122 -14.51 -3.37 6.09
N SER A 123 -14.73 -2.35 6.91
CA SER A 123 -14.62 -2.50 8.37
C SER A 123 -15.94 -2.94 9.00
N SER A 124 -15.91 -4.07 9.72
CA SER A 124 -17.04 -4.59 10.49
C SER A 124 -17.52 -3.65 11.61
N GLU A 125 -16.65 -2.76 12.10
CA GLU A 125 -16.89 -1.87 13.24
C GLU A 125 -17.74 -0.64 12.90
N SER A 126 -17.73 -0.17 11.64
CA SER A 126 -18.34 1.11 11.24
C SER A 126 -19.85 1.15 11.46
N ARG A 127 -20.52 -0.01 11.55
CA ARG A 127 -21.98 -0.10 11.71
C ARG A 127 -22.46 -0.45 13.11
N GLN A 128 -21.58 -0.84 14.04
CA GLN A 128 -22.00 -1.19 15.40
C GLN A 128 -22.44 0.04 16.21
N LYS A 129 -21.90 1.23 15.94
CA LYS A 129 -22.20 2.46 16.70
C LYS A 129 -23.55 3.13 16.38
N LYS A 130 -24.26 2.74 15.31
CA LYS A 130 -25.51 3.42 14.88
C LYS A 130 -26.81 2.64 15.09
N SER A 131 -26.80 1.43 15.64
CA SER A 131 -28.06 0.74 15.92
C SER A 131 -28.02 -0.11 17.18
N GLY A 132 -28.45 0.48 18.29
CA GLY A 132 -29.06 -0.28 19.37
C GLY A 132 -30.35 -0.90 18.86
N ARG A 133 -30.31 -2.20 18.53
CA ARG A 133 -31.38 -3.20 18.67
C ARG A 133 -31.03 -4.43 17.82
N GLY A 134 -31.03 -5.57 18.49
CA GLY A 134 -30.68 -6.87 17.95
C GLY A 134 -31.47 -7.22 16.69
N ARG A 135 -30.71 -7.59 15.66
CA ARG A 135 -31.13 -8.49 14.58
C ARG A 135 -29.83 -9.11 14.06
N ASN A 136 -29.82 -10.42 13.85
CA ASN A 136 -28.76 -11.16 13.16
C ASN A 136 -28.50 -10.49 11.79
N ARG A 137 -27.62 -9.49 11.75
CA ARG A 137 -27.26 -8.79 10.53
C ARG A 137 -26.10 -9.56 9.92
N LYS A 138 -26.41 -10.30 8.85
CA LYS A 138 -25.42 -10.90 7.96
C LYS A 138 -24.40 -9.81 7.56
N LEU A 139 -23.11 -10.12 7.66
CA LEU A 139 -22.06 -9.19 7.23
C LEU A 139 -22.30 -8.79 5.76
N PRO A 140 -22.01 -7.53 5.37
CA PRO A 140 -22.04 -7.14 3.97
C PRO A 140 -21.13 -8.03 3.11
N CYS A 141 -21.52 -8.22 1.84
CA CYS A 141 -20.76 -9.05 0.89
C CYS A 141 -19.30 -8.61 0.79
N ASP A 142 -19.04 -7.31 0.64
CA ASP A 142 -17.70 -6.72 0.55
C ASP A 142 -16.85 -7.00 1.79
N THR A 143 -17.43 -6.90 2.99
CA THR A 143 -16.74 -7.21 4.24
C THR A 143 -16.36 -8.68 4.31
N MET A 144 -17.26 -9.59 3.89
CA MET A 144 -16.97 -11.02 3.85
C MET A 144 -15.89 -11.36 2.81
N GLN A 145 -15.95 -10.74 1.63
CA GLN A 145 -14.91 -10.89 0.60
C GLN A 145 -13.56 -10.42 1.14
N PHE A 146 -13.50 -9.23 1.73
CA PHE A 146 -12.27 -8.70 2.32
C PHE A 146 -11.69 -9.60 3.40
N ILE A 147 -12.52 -10.12 4.32
CA ILE A 147 -12.07 -11.08 5.33
C ILE A 147 -11.53 -12.36 4.68
N SER A 148 -12.21 -12.88 3.66
CA SER A 148 -11.76 -14.07 2.91
C SER A 148 -10.42 -13.83 2.24
N ASP A 149 -10.27 -12.70 1.54
CA ASP A 149 -9.06 -12.34 0.82
C ASP A 149 -7.91 -12.06 1.79
N GLN A 150 -8.15 -11.40 2.92
CA GLN A 150 -7.15 -11.21 3.98
C GLN A 150 -6.72 -12.53 4.63
N ASN A 151 -7.66 -13.44 4.90
CA ASN A 151 -7.32 -14.77 5.44
C ASN A 151 -6.40 -15.55 4.50
N LYS A 152 -6.47 -15.26 3.20
CA LYS A 152 -5.59 -15.87 2.20
C LYS A 152 -4.29 -15.11 2.02
N PHE A 153 -4.32 -13.80 1.83
CA PHE A 153 -3.20 -13.04 1.29
C PHE A 153 -2.64 -11.95 2.23
N SER A 154 -3.22 -11.72 3.41
CA SER A 154 -2.68 -10.76 4.36
C SER A 154 -1.23 -11.11 4.73
N LEU A 155 -0.33 -10.13 4.65
CA LEU A 155 1.06 -10.33 5.05
C LEU A 155 1.16 -10.68 6.54
N SER A 156 0.27 -10.14 7.38
CA SER A 156 0.32 -10.37 8.84
C SER A 156 -0.19 -11.75 9.27
N HIS A 157 -1.22 -12.29 8.61
CA HIS A 157 -1.87 -13.54 9.05
C HIS A 157 -2.44 -14.44 7.92
N GLY A 158 -2.22 -14.10 6.65
CA GLY A 158 -2.70 -14.86 5.49
C GLY A 158 -2.07 -16.26 5.41
N ASN A 159 -2.81 -17.21 4.84
CA ASN A 159 -2.43 -18.63 4.75
C ASN A 159 -1.93 -19.08 3.36
N ASN A 160 -1.87 -18.18 2.37
CA ASN A 160 -1.26 -18.47 1.08
C ASN A 160 0.19 -18.90 1.30
N LEU A 161 0.61 -19.98 0.62
CA LEU A 161 1.93 -20.60 0.78
C LEU A 161 3.07 -19.58 0.67
N TYR A 162 3.06 -18.75 -0.36
CA TYR A 162 4.14 -17.79 -0.65
C TYR A 162 4.10 -16.58 0.28
N VAL A 163 2.90 -16.08 0.63
CA VAL A 163 2.76 -15.00 1.62
C VAL A 163 3.22 -15.46 3.00
N ALA A 164 2.80 -16.66 3.42
CA ALA A 164 3.19 -17.23 4.70
C ALA A 164 4.69 -17.48 4.76
N HIS A 165 5.28 -18.03 3.70
CA HIS A 165 6.73 -18.18 3.57
C HIS A 165 7.44 -16.82 3.68
N GLY A 166 7.05 -15.84 2.87
CA GLY A 166 7.65 -14.50 2.89
C GLY A 166 7.55 -13.84 4.26
N ARG A 167 6.38 -13.94 4.94
CA ARG A 167 6.22 -13.49 6.33
C ARG A 167 7.24 -14.17 7.25
N THR A 168 7.34 -15.49 7.21
CA THR A 168 8.27 -16.24 8.07
C THR A 168 9.72 -15.84 7.81
N SER A 169 10.13 -15.70 6.55
CA SER A 169 11.49 -15.28 6.18
C SER A 169 11.80 -13.85 6.62
N LEU A 170 10.84 -12.92 6.46
CA LEU A 170 10.98 -11.53 6.93
C LEU A 170 11.07 -11.43 8.46
N GLN A 171 10.36 -12.30 9.18
CA GLN A 171 10.38 -12.35 10.65
C GLN A 171 11.62 -13.05 11.20
N ALA A 172 12.29 -13.89 10.40
CA ALA A 172 13.51 -14.58 10.80
C ALA A 172 14.75 -13.66 10.79
N ILE A 173 14.68 -12.53 10.08
CA ILE A 173 15.75 -11.53 10.01
C ILE A 173 15.37 -10.36 10.92
N ASP A 174 16.29 -9.96 11.79
CA ASP A 174 16.05 -8.82 12.67
C ASP A 174 15.76 -7.54 11.87
N GLY A 175 14.70 -6.83 12.26
CA GLY A 175 14.19 -5.66 11.54
C GLY A 175 13.63 -5.89 10.14
N GLY A 176 13.58 -7.12 9.63
CA GLY A 176 13.13 -7.39 8.24
C GLY A 176 11.68 -7.00 7.99
N MET A 177 10.77 -7.42 8.86
CA MET A 177 9.36 -7.03 8.79
C MET A 177 9.16 -5.52 9.00
N ASP A 178 9.86 -4.93 9.97
CA ASP A 178 9.73 -3.51 10.30
C ASP A 178 10.22 -2.63 9.16
N LEU A 179 11.35 -2.98 8.54
CA LEU A 179 11.88 -2.32 7.36
C LEU A 179 10.86 -2.38 6.21
N LEU A 180 10.35 -3.57 5.88
CA LEU A 180 9.34 -3.72 4.83
C LEU A 180 8.13 -2.82 5.07
N LEU A 181 7.53 -2.88 6.28
CA LEU A 181 6.36 -2.08 6.64
C LEU A 181 6.64 -0.57 6.62
N SER A 182 7.89 -0.17 6.90
CA SER A 182 8.31 1.23 6.81
C SER A 182 8.41 1.74 5.37
N LEU A 183 8.79 0.88 4.42
CA LEU A 183 8.91 1.20 2.99
C LEU A 183 7.54 1.29 2.31
N VAL A 184 6.61 0.41 2.70
CA VAL A 184 5.29 0.23 2.08
C VAL A 184 4.19 0.97 2.86
N LYS A 185 4.49 2.10 3.51
CA LYS A 185 3.43 2.90 4.14
C LYS A 185 2.51 3.53 3.11
N PHE A 186 1.22 3.59 3.46
CA PHE A 186 0.18 4.22 2.65
C PHE A 186 0.39 5.73 2.50
N ASN A 187 0.81 6.42 3.55
CA ASN A 187 1.19 7.83 3.49
C ASN A 187 2.63 7.95 2.95
N PRO A 188 2.83 8.54 1.75
CA PRO A 188 4.17 8.67 1.15
C PRO A 188 5.17 9.43 2.02
N GLN A 189 4.72 10.38 2.82
CA GLN A 189 5.59 11.19 3.69
C GLN A 189 6.11 10.42 4.91
N SER A 190 5.43 9.33 5.27
CA SER A 190 5.79 8.50 6.42
C SER A 190 6.69 7.32 6.06
N ARG A 191 7.00 7.15 4.77
CA ARG A 191 7.85 6.06 4.27
C ARG A 191 9.30 6.27 4.68
N ALA A 192 10.01 5.18 4.93
CA ALA A 192 11.44 5.21 5.18
C ALA A 192 12.19 5.83 3.99
N SER A 193 13.15 6.70 4.29
CA SER A 193 14.13 7.21 3.34
C SER A 193 15.27 6.21 3.15
N ALA A 194 16.10 6.39 2.12
CA ALA A 194 17.30 5.58 1.93
C ALA A 194 18.23 5.58 3.16
N LEU A 195 18.33 6.72 3.86
CA LEU A 195 19.11 6.82 5.08
C LEU A 195 18.54 5.96 6.20
N ASP A 196 17.21 5.92 6.35
CA ASP A 196 16.53 5.07 7.33
C ASP A 196 16.76 3.58 7.01
N VAL A 197 16.74 3.20 5.72
CA VAL A 197 17.00 1.83 5.26
C VAL A 197 18.42 1.40 5.65
N LEU A 198 19.43 2.20 5.30
CA LEU A 198 20.84 1.90 5.61
C LEU A 198 21.08 1.81 7.13
N ASN A 199 20.34 2.59 7.91
CA ASN A 199 20.40 2.59 9.37
C ASN A 199 19.41 1.64 10.05
N SER A 200 18.70 0.79 9.32
CA SER A 200 17.86 -0.26 9.89
C SER A 200 18.69 -1.41 10.48
N SER A 201 18.13 -2.14 11.46
CA SER A 201 18.77 -3.35 12.00
C SER A 201 18.90 -4.45 10.95
N PHE A 202 18.01 -4.47 9.95
CA PHE A 202 18.12 -5.36 8.79
C PHE A 202 19.46 -5.22 8.05
N MET A 203 19.99 -4.00 7.93
CA MET A 203 21.26 -3.72 7.26
C MET A 203 22.48 -3.78 8.20
N GLU A 204 22.30 -4.10 9.48
CA GLU A 204 23.38 -4.06 10.49
C GLU A 204 24.56 -4.96 10.10
N SER A 205 24.29 -6.16 9.59
CA SER A 205 25.32 -7.11 9.16
C SER A 205 26.21 -6.60 8.01
N LEU A 206 25.77 -5.57 7.29
CA LEU A 206 26.50 -4.95 6.19
C LEU A 206 27.27 -3.71 6.63
N ARG A 207 27.10 -3.25 7.88
CA ARG A 207 27.84 -2.10 8.39
C ARG A 207 29.26 -2.50 8.74
N GLU A 208 30.22 -1.73 8.24
CA GLU A 208 31.62 -1.92 8.62
C GLU A 208 31.80 -1.62 10.11
N SER A 209 32.47 -2.52 10.82
CA SER A 209 32.83 -2.28 12.21
C SER A 209 33.90 -1.20 12.28
N PRO A 210 33.77 -0.20 13.17
CA PRO A 210 34.82 0.81 13.38
C PRO A 210 36.14 0.22 13.90
N TYR A 211 36.18 -1.08 14.21
CA TYR A 211 37.36 -1.81 14.71
C TYR A 211 37.92 -2.83 13.73
N GLY A 212 37.50 -2.80 12.46
CA GLY A 212 38.22 -3.50 11.38
C GLY A 212 39.58 -2.85 11.17
N ASP A 213 40.64 -3.64 11.15
CA ASP A 213 42.06 -3.27 11.08
C ASP A 213 42.43 -2.47 9.81
N ASN A 214 41.98 -1.21 9.71
CA ASN A 214 42.44 -0.25 8.72
C ASN A 214 42.39 1.18 9.28
N SER A 215 43.56 1.81 9.29
CA SER A 215 43.78 3.18 9.73
C SER A 215 42.93 4.21 8.96
N TYR A 216 41.91 4.80 9.59
CA TYR A 216 41.28 6.03 9.11
C TYR A 216 41.09 7.02 10.26
N LYS A 217 41.31 8.31 9.93
CA LYS A 217 41.50 9.42 10.88
C LYS A 217 40.17 10.04 11.28
N ASP A 218 40.19 10.73 12.42
CA ASP A 218 39.11 11.32 13.24
C ASP A 218 38.13 12.33 12.58
N GLU A 219 38.01 12.37 11.24
CA GLU A 219 37.11 13.33 10.54
C GLU A 219 36.10 12.68 9.58
N ASP A 220 35.90 11.36 9.60
CA ASP A 220 34.98 10.70 8.66
C ASP A 220 33.57 10.50 9.26
N GLU A 221 32.73 11.53 9.08
CA GLU A 221 31.27 11.46 9.19
C GLU A 221 30.69 10.87 7.87
N VAL A 222 29.83 9.86 8.00
CA VAL A 222 29.16 9.04 6.96
C VAL A 222 30.01 7.91 6.34
N LEU A 223 29.79 6.67 6.80
CA LEU A 223 30.29 5.45 6.16
C LEU A 223 29.44 5.11 4.93
N SER A 224 29.80 5.72 3.80
CA SER A 224 29.17 5.58 2.48
C SER A 224 29.40 4.21 1.82
N PHE A 225 28.37 3.67 1.17
CA PHE A 225 28.44 2.51 0.25
C PHE A 225 28.87 2.91 -1.18
N THR A 226 29.93 3.70 -1.35
CA THR A 226 30.46 4.04 -2.68
C THR A 226 31.90 3.57 -2.83
N ALA A 227 32.05 2.31 -3.24
CA ALA A 227 33.27 1.81 -3.84
C ALA A 227 32.94 1.05 -5.14
N PHE A 228 32.43 1.77 -6.13
CA PHE A 228 32.68 1.41 -7.53
C PHE A 228 33.59 2.49 -8.11
N SER A 229 34.89 2.20 -8.13
CA SER A 229 35.85 2.96 -8.90
C SER A 229 35.66 2.62 -10.38
N THR A 230 35.41 3.63 -11.21
CA THR A 230 35.73 3.61 -12.65
C THR A 230 37.02 4.38 -12.87
#